data_AF-A0A2K3KVN5-F1
#
_entry.id   AF-A0A2K3KVN5-F1
#
_cell.length_a   1.000
_cell.length_b   1.000
_cell.length_c   1.000
_cell.angle_alpha   90.00
_cell.angle_beta   90.00
_cell.angle_gamma   90.00
#
_symmetry.space_group_name_H-M   'P 1'
#
loop_
_entity.id
_entity.type
_entity.pdbx_description
1 polymer ?
#
loop_
_entity_poly.entity_id
_entity_poly.type
_entity_poly.pdbx_seq_one_letter_code
_entity_poly.pdbx_strand_id
1 'polypeptide(L)'
;RDFQTVVSSGSGDNSGSLLRYDPSTNQTTVLLSNLTVPAGVAVSINGSFVLVSEYLANRIQRVWLKGPRANSSELFMQLAGRPDNIKRNSKRPILDFEYGAEAAIEVQEYNGTLYGGSILASYATIFTP
;
A
#
# COMPACT_ATOMS: atom_id res chain seq x y z
N ARG A 1 -14.72 6.48 -39.87
CA ARG A 1 -15.11 7.16 -38.61
C ARG A 1 -14.21 6.59 -37.56
N ASP A 2 -13.15 7.32 -37.24
CA ASP A 2 -12.08 6.87 -36.37
C ASP A 2 -12.59 6.73 -34.95
N PHE A 3 -12.41 5.54 -34.37
CA PHE A 3 -12.64 5.32 -32.96
C PHE A 3 -11.37 5.74 -32.22
N GLN A 4 -11.24 7.04 -31.93
CA GLN A 4 -10.33 7.47 -30.89
C GLN A 4 -10.87 6.97 -29.55
N THR A 5 -10.29 5.90 -29.04
CA THR A 5 -10.38 5.58 -27.62
C THR A 5 -9.66 6.68 -26.87
N VAL A 6 -10.43 7.68 -26.43
CA VAL A 6 -9.99 8.57 -25.37
C VAL A 6 -9.90 7.70 -24.12
N VAL A 7 -8.73 7.09 -23.90
CA VAL A 7 -8.36 6.65 -22.55
C VAL A 7 -8.16 7.95 -21.78
N SER A 8 -9.25 8.46 -21.23
CA SER A 8 -9.18 9.44 -20.15
C SER A 8 -8.26 8.83 -19.11
N SER A 9 -7.08 9.41 -18.95
CA SER A 9 -6.04 8.99 -18.01
C SER A 9 -6.48 9.30 -16.57
N GLY A 10 -7.73 9.01 -16.23
CA GLY A 10 -8.41 9.47 -15.01
C GLY A 10 -9.73 8.74 -14.68
N SER A 11 -10.11 7.66 -15.36
CA SER A 11 -11.28 6.85 -15.00
C SER A 11 -10.87 5.47 -14.48
N GLY A 12 -10.07 5.44 -13.42
CA GLY A 12 -9.92 4.24 -12.59
C GLY A 12 -11.13 4.12 -11.65
N ASP A 13 -11.44 2.91 -11.19
CA ASP A 13 -12.38 2.74 -10.08
C ASP A 13 -11.75 3.30 -8.80
N ASN A 14 -12.23 4.48 -8.39
CA ASN A 14 -11.80 5.21 -7.20
C ASN A 14 -12.83 5.08 -6.06
N SER A 15 -13.72 4.10 -6.08
CA SER A 15 -14.75 3.93 -5.04
C SER A 15 -14.23 3.27 -3.75
N GLY A 16 -12.97 2.82 -3.74
CA GLY A 16 -12.38 2.07 -2.64
C GLY A 16 -12.26 2.90 -1.34
N SER A 17 -12.36 2.21 -0.20
CA SER A 17 -12.23 2.81 1.12
C SER A 17 -11.47 1.91 2.09
N LEU A 18 -10.63 2.50 2.92
CA LEU A 18 -10.00 1.85 4.08
C LEU A 18 -10.90 2.04 5.30
N LEU A 19 -11.29 0.93 5.92
CA LEU A 19 -12.18 0.92 7.08
C LEU A 19 -11.45 0.43 8.33
N ARG A 20 -11.83 0.97 9.48
CA ARG A 20 -11.49 0.44 10.81
C ARG A 20 -12.76 -0.09 11.44
N TYR A 21 -12.70 -1.31 11.97
CA TYR A 21 -13.76 -1.87 12.78
C TYR A 21 -13.28 -2.00 14.23
N ASP A 22 -14.08 -1.49 15.17
CA ASP A 22 -13.87 -1.67 16.60
C ASP A 22 -14.86 -2.72 17.14
N PRO A 23 -14.37 -3.92 17.50
CA PRO A 23 -15.24 -5.01 17.98
C PRO A 23 -15.80 -4.76 19.38
N SER A 24 -15.21 -3.85 20.17
CA SER A 24 -15.70 -3.54 21.52
C SER A 24 -16.96 -2.67 21.48
N THR A 25 -17.05 -1.79 20.47
CA THR A 25 -18.18 -0.88 20.29
C THR A 25 -19.07 -1.26 19.11
N ASN A 26 -18.72 -2.29 18.33
CA ASN A 26 -19.36 -2.64 17.06
C ASN A 26 -19.44 -1.48 16.07
N GLN A 27 -18.44 -0.59 16.06
CA GLN A 27 -18.43 0.58 15.16
C GLN A 27 -17.45 0.40 14.01
N THR A 28 -17.88 0.82 12.83
CA THR A 28 -17.04 0.92 11.64
C THR A 28 -16.78 2.39 11.32
N THR A 29 -15.52 2.76 11.12
CA THR A 29 -15.09 4.11 10.76
C THR A 29 -14.35 4.08 9.42
N VAL A 30 -14.67 5.01 8.52
CA VAL A 30 -13.88 5.22 7.30
C VAL A 30 -12.61 5.98 7.67
N LEU A 31 -11.44 5.38 7.42
CA LEU A 31 -10.14 6.00 7.67
C LEU A 31 -9.62 6.78 6.45
N LEU A 32 -9.90 6.29 5.25
CA LEU A 32 -9.54 6.94 3.99
C LEU A 32 -10.51 6.47 2.90
N SER A 33 -11.00 7.39 2.09
CA SER A 33 -11.87 7.12 0.94
C SER A 33 -11.17 7.49 -0.37
N ASN A 34 -11.85 7.23 -1.49
CA ASN A 34 -11.40 7.56 -2.84
C ASN A 34 -10.13 6.82 -3.29
N LEU A 35 -9.94 5.59 -2.78
CA LEU A 35 -8.81 4.74 -3.12
C LEU A 35 -9.02 4.03 -4.46
N THR A 36 -7.98 3.98 -5.29
CA THR A 36 -8.03 3.31 -6.59
C THR A 36 -7.71 1.82 -6.44
N VAL A 37 -8.75 0.99 -6.43
CA VAL A 37 -8.66 -0.48 -6.28
C VAL A 37 -7.72 -0.87 -5.13
N PRO A 38 -8.09 -0.57 -3.87
CA PRO A 38 -7.27 -0.93 -2.72
C PRO A 38 -7.24 -2.45 -2.53
N ALA A 39 -6.04 -3.03 -2.44
CA ALA A 39 -5.85 -4.49 -2.47
C ALA A 39 -5.32 -5.07 -1.15
N GLY A 40 -4.29 -4.46 -0.59
CA GLY A 40 -3.59 -4.94 0.60
C GLY A 40 -3.57 -3.91 1.73
N VAL A 41 -3.57 -4.40 2.97
CA VAL A 41 -3.52 -3.55 4.17
C VAL A 41 -2.57 -4.13 5.21
N ALA A 42 -1.75 -3.28 5.83
CA ALA A 42 -0.89 -3.70 6.94
C ALA A 42 -0.83 -2.63 8.03
N VAL A 43 -1.00 -3.06 9.28
CA VAL A 43 -0.91 -2.18 10.46
C VAL A 43 0.51 -2.24 11.01
N SER A 44 1.12 -1.07 11.24
CA SER A 44 2.42 -0.94 11.88
C SER A 44 2.51 -1.69 13.22
N ILE A 45 3.72 -2.07 13.63
CA ILE A 45 3.94 -2.87 14.84
C ILE A 45 3.39 -2.23 16.12
N ASN A 46 3.49 -0.91 16.25
CA ASN A 46 2.99 -0.14 17.40
C ASN A 46 1.55 0.39 17.20
N GLY A 47 0.94 0.06 16.05
CA GLY A 47 -0.39 0.54 15.66
C GLY A 47 -0.47 2.06 15.52
N SER A 48 0.64 2.72 15.17
CA SER A 48 0.67 4.18 14.95
C SER A 48 0.20 4.60 13.56
N PHE A 49 0.34 3.72 12.57
CA PHE A 49 -0.16 3.92 11.20
C PHE A 49 -0.59 2.60 10.53
N VAL A 50 -1.29 2.73 9.41
CA VAL A 50 -1.69 1.67 8.48
C VAL A 50 -1.18 2.00 7.08
N LEU A 51 -0.73 0.99 6.35
CA LEU A 51 -0.42 1.08 4.93
C LEU A 51 -1.55 0.44 4.12
N VAL A 52 -1.88 1.05 2.98
CA VAL A 52 -2.80 0.48 1.99
C VAL A 52 -2.21 0.59 0.60
N SER A 53 -2.28 -0.49 -0.18
CA SER A 53 -1.83 -0.53 -1.57
C SER A 53 -2.99 -0.19 -2.50
N GLU A 54 -2.72 0.68 -3.49
CA GLU A 54 -3.68 1.02 -4.55
C GLU A 54 -3.19 0.40 -5.86
N TYR A 55 -3.83 -0.70 -6.26
CA TYR A 55 -3.36 -1.59 -7.32
C TYR A 55 -3.23 -0.87 -8.67
N LEU A 56 -4.25 -0.09 -9.07
CA LEU A 56 -4.23 0.63 -10.35
C LEU A 56 -3.50 1.98 -10.29
N ALA A 57 -3.29 2.53 -9.09
CA ALA A 57 -2.51 3.76 -8.91
C ALA A 57 -1.01 3.52 -8.66
N ASN A 58 -0.58 2.25 -8.65
CA ASN A 58 0.80 1.82 -8.46
C ASN A 58 1.45 2.46 -7.22
N ARG A 59 0.72 2.61 -6.11
CA ARG A 59 1.22 3.37 -4.95
C ARG A 59 0.80 2.77 -3.62
N ILE A 60 1.53 3.14 -2.57
CA ILE A 60 1.19 2.85 -1.18
C ILE A 60 0.83 4.16 -0.48
N GLN A 61 -0.33 4.20 0.17
CA GLN A 61 -0.71 5.29 1.08
C GLN A 61 -0.40 4.89 2.51
N ARG A 62 0.00 5.86 3.32
CA ARG A 62 0.10 5.72 4.78
C ARG A 62 -0.97 6.53 5.46
N VAL A 63 -1.71 5.91 6.38
CA VAL A 63 -2.74 6.55 7.20
C VAL A 63 -2.30 6.51 8.66
N TRP A 64 -2.15 7.68 9.27
CA TRP A 64 -1.72 7.83 10.66
C TRP A 64 -2.90 7.62 11.61
N LEU A 65 -2.76 6.67 12.55
CA LEU A 65 -3.77 6.37 13.57
C LEU A 65 -3.50 7.07 14.90
N LYS A 66 -2.23 7.37 15.20
CA LYS A 66 -1.79 7.96 16.47
C LYS A 66 -0.77 9.06 16.25
N GLY A 67 -0.53 9.85 17.31
CA GLY A 67 0.50 10.90 17.33
C GLY A 67 0.03 12.21 16.68
N PRO A 68 0.96 13.17 16.47
CA PRO A 68 0.62 14.52 16.00
C PRO A 68 -0.04 14.56 14.62
N ARG A 69 0.12 13.50 13.82
CA ARG A 69 -0.44 13.35 12.47
C ARG A 69 -1.69 12.47 12.42
N ALA A 70 -2.25 12.06 13.57
CA ALA A 70 -3.40 11.17 13.61
C ALA A 70 -4.57 11.68 12.75
N ASN A 71 -5.25 10.76 12.07
CA ASN A 71 -6.34 11.02 11.11
C ASN A 71 -5.91 11.76 9.82
N SER A 72 -4.62 11.78 9.51
CA SER A 72 -4.10 12.21 8.21
C SER A 72 -3.58 11.04 7.39
N SER A 73 -3.49 11.25 6.07
CA SER A 73 -2.86 10.33 5.15
C SER A 73 -1.81 11.03 4.29
N GLU A 74 -0.90 10.24 3.72
CA GLU A 74 0.09 10.72 2.77
C GLU A 74 0.46 9.62 1.78
N LEU A 75 0.89 10.04 0.58
CA LEU A 75 1.60 9.17 -0.34
C LEU A 75 2.88 8.71 0.37
N PHE A 76 2.97 7.40 0.62
CA PHE A 76 4.15 6.83 1.23
C PHE A 76 5.16 6.38 0.19
N MET A 77 4.69 5.83 -0.93
CA MET A 77 5.55 5.31 -1.99
C MET A 77 4.85 5.24 -3.33
N GLN A 78 5.57 5.61 -4.39
CA GLN A 78 5.20 5.28 -5.76
C GLN A 78 5.99 4.05 -6.21
N LEU A 79 5.32 3.11 -6.87
CA LEU A 79 5.88 1.86 -7.36
C LEU A 79 5.86 1.84 -8.89
N ALA A 80 6.82 1.11 -9.48
CA ALA A 80 6.82 0.81 -10.91
C ALA A 80 5.79 -0.29 -11.27
N GLY A 81 5.45 -1.15 -10.31
CA GLY A 81 4.47 -2.23 -10.44
C GLY A 81 3.14 -1.96 -9.74
N ARG A 82 2.19 -2.89 -9.93
CA ARG A 82 0.86 -2.86 -9.32
C ARG A 82 0.88 -3.63 -7.98
N PRO A 83 0.90 -2.93 -6.83
CA PRO A 83 0.96 -3.61 -5.55
C PRO A 83 -0.36 -4.31 -5.26
N ASP A 84 -0.28 -5.59 -4.90
CA ASP A 84 -1.42 -6.35 -4.38
C ASP A 84 -1.33 -6.36 -2.84
N ASN A 85 -1.09 -7.50 -2.21
CA ASN A 85 -1.17 -7.61 -0.76
C ASN A 85 0.03 -6.99 -0.02
N ILE A 86 -0.22 -6.46 1.18
CA ILE A 86 0.82 -5.98 2.10
C ILE A 86 0.85 -6.88 3.33
N LYS A 87 2.00 -7.48 3.66
CA LYS A 87 2.15 -8.31 4.85
C LYS A 87 3.13 -7.71 5.85
N ARG A 88 2.76 -7.65 7.12
CA ARG A 88 3.72 -7.28 8.17
C ARG A 88 4.59 -8.48 8.53
N ASN A 89 5.90 -8.29 8.54
CA ASN A 89 6.83 -9.31 9.03
C ASN A 89 7.26 -9.04 10.48
N SER A 90 7.42 -10.12 11.25
CA SER A 90 7.89 -10.08 12.64
C SER A 90 9.43 -10.15 12.76
N LYS A 91 10.13 -10.46 11.68
CA LYS A 91 11.59 -10.51 11.57
C LYS A 91 12.02 -9.67 10.38
N ARG A 92 13.23 -9.09 10.44
CA ARG A 92 13.83 -8.49 9.23
C ARG A 92 13.85 -9.55 8.14
N PRO A 93 13.31 -9.26 6.93
CA PRO A 93 13.57 -10.09 5.77
C PRO A 93 15.08 -10.21 5.59
N ILE A 94 15.58 -11.43 5.48
CA ILE A 94 16.98 -11.68 5.12
C ILE A 94 17.00 -11.57 3.59
N LEU A 95 17.55 -10.47 3.07
CA LEU A 95 17.61 -10.21 1.65
C LEU A 95 19.05 -9.91 1.27
N ASP A 96 19.59 -10.71 0.37
CA ASP A 96 20.90 -10.50 -0.23
C ASP A 96 20.76 -9.49 -1.38
N PHE A 97 21.20 -8.25 -1.15
CA PHE A 97 21.54 -7.17 -2.09
C PHE A 97 20.50 -6.62 -3.09
N GLU A 98 20.86 -5.44 -3.63
CA GLU A 98 20.04 -4.39 -4.26
C GLU A 98 19.89 -4.50 -5.80
N TYR A 99 18.86 -3.81 -6.31
CA TYR A 99 18.49 -3.45 -7.70
C TYR A 99 17.54 -4.36 -8.53
N GLY A 100 16.42 -3.75 -8.95
CA GLY A 100 15.64 -4.13 -10.14
C GLY A 100 14.27 -3.42 -10.23
N ALA A 101 13.96 -2.83 -11.40
CA ALA A 101 12.73 -2.09 -11.71
C ALA A 101 11.53 -2.99 -12.09
N GLU A 102 11.43 -4.18 -11.49
CA GLU A 102 10.37 -5.14 -11.82
C GLU A 102 9.13 -4.99 -10.93
N ALA A 103 8.02 -5.56 -11.40
CA ALA A 103 6.72 -5.47 -10.75
C ALA A 103 6.73 -6.17 -9.38
N ALA A 104 6.75 -5.37 -8.30
CA ALA A 104 6.53 -5.88 -6.95
C ALA A 104 5.06 -6.36 -6.83
N ILE A 105 4.88 -7.62 -6.45
CA ILE A 105 3.57 -8.28 -6.30
C ILE A 105 3.25 -8.49 -4.81
N GLU A 106 4.25 -8.54 -3.95
CA GLU A 106 4.08 -8.58 -2.50
C GLU A 106 4.89 -7.47 -1.84
N VAL A 107 4.28 -6.69 -0.94
CA VAL A 107 4.98 -5.68 -0.15
C VAL A 107 5.00 -6.13 1.31
N GLN A 108 6.17 -6.13 1.93
CA GLN A 108 6.36 -6.50 3.33
C GLN A 108 6.79 -5.30 4.16
N GLU A 109 6.22 -5.11 5.35
CA GLU A 109 6.61 -4.02 6.27
C GLU A 109 7.37 -4.57 7.47
N TYR A 110 8.50 -3.95 7.80
CA TYR A 110 9.23 -4.18 9.05
C TYR A 110 9.85 -2.88 9.57
N ASN A 111 9.37 -2.44 10.75
CA ASN A 111 9.89 -1.30 11.50
C ASN A 111 9.92 0.02 10.72
N GLY A 112 8.90 0.29 9.91
CA GLY A 112 8.79 1.49 9.07
C GLY A 112 9.52 1.39 7.73
N THR A 113 10.22 0.30 7.47
CA THR A 113 10.87 -0.03 6.19
C THR A 113 9.97 -0.98 5.39
N LEU A 114 9.80 -0.71 4.10
CA LEU A 114 9.09 -1.63 3.19
C LEU A 114 10.05 -2.52 2.42
N TYR A 115 9.60 -3.71 2.04
CA TYR A 115 10.33 -4.75 1.36
C TYR A 115 9.44 -5.32 0.25
N GLY A 116 9.65 -4.97 -1.02
CA GLY A 116 8.76 -5.37 -2.14
C GLY A 116 9.29 -6.55 -2.95
N GLY A 117 8.65 -7.71 -2.94
CA GLY A 117 9.04 -8.90 -3.71
C GLY A 117 8.25 -9.12 -5.01
N SER A 118 8.87 -9.80 -5.98
CA SER A 118 8.26 -10.20 -7.28
C SER A 118 8.06 -11.72 -7.34
N ILE A 119 7.02 -12.21 -8.03
CA ILE A 119 6.89 -13.66 -8.33
C ILE A 119 7.77 -14.08 -9.52
N LEU A 120 8.28 -13.11 -10.28
CA LEU A 120 9.11 -13.31 -11.47
C LEU A 120 10.61 -13.31 -11.14
N ALA A 121 10.98 -12.85 -9.94
CA ALA A 121 12.36 -12.79 -9.49
C ALA A 121 12.45 -13.01 -7.97
N SER A 122 13.44 -13.77 -7.50
CA SER A 122 13.58 -14.22 -6.11
C SER A 122 13.99 -13.15 -5.08
N TYR A 123 13.79 -11.86 -5.36
CA TYR A 123 14.29 -10.77 -4.53
C TYR A 123 13.18 -9.88 -3.97
N ALA A 124 13.50 -9.12 -2.92
CA ALA A 124 12.67 -8.04 -2.40
C ALA A 124 13.43 -6.70 -2.33
N THR A 125 12.78 -5.63 -2.77
CA THR A 125 13.29 -4.25 -2.78
C THR A 125 13.13 -3.63 -1.40
N ILE A 126 14.24 -3.27 -0.75
CA ILE A 126 14.23 -2.54 0.52
C ILE A 126 13.99 -1.05 0.25
N PHE A 127 12.96 -0.49 0.85
CA PHE A 127 12.71 0.95 0.82
C PHE A 127 12.80 1.51 2.24
N THR A 128 13.86 2.26 2.48
CA THR A 128 14.02 3.11 3.66
C THR A 128 13.59 4.54 3.31
N PRO A 129 12.77 5.20 4.15
CA PRO A 129 12.48 6.63 3.99
C PRO A 129 13.72 7.50 4.21
#